data_AF-A0A7K9NEI6-F1
#
_entry.id   AF-A0A7K9NEI6-F1
#
_cell.length_a   1.000
_cell.length_b   1.000
_cell.length_c   1.000
_cell.angle_alpha   90.00
_cell.angle_beta   90.00
_cell.angle_gamma   90.00
#
_symmetry.space_group_name_H-M   'P 1'
#
loop_
_entity.id
_entity.type
_entity.pdbx_description
1 polymer ?
#
loop_
_entity_poly.entity_id
_entity_poly.type
_entity_poly.pdbx_seq_one_letter_code
_entity_poly.pdbx_strand_id
1 'polypeptide(L)'
;RSSQGYTSFWNDCISSGLRGCMLIELALRGRLQLEACGMRRKSLLTRKVICKSDAPTGDVLLDEALKHIKETQPPETVQNWIELLSGETWNPLKLHYQLRNVRERLAKNLVEKGVLTTEKQNFLLFDMTTHPLTNNNIKQRLIKKVQEAVLDKWVNDPHRMDKRLLALVYLAHASDVLEN
;
A
#
# COMPACT_ATOMS: atom_id res chain seq x y z
N ARG A 1 1.43 -7.70 26.48
CA ARG A 1 0.24 -8.42 25.96
C ARG A 1 0.00 -7.94 24.53
N SER A 2 0.54 -8.66 23.56
CA SER A 2 0.32 -8.42 22.12
C SER A 2 0.58 -9.72 21.36
N SER A 3 0.01 -10.81 21.91
CA SER A 3 0.19 -12.18 21.42
C SER A 3 -0.77 -12.57 20.30
N GLN A 4 -1.68 -11.69 19.86
CA GLN A 4 -2.72 -12.02 18.89
C GLN A 4 -2.71 -11.18 17.59
N GLY A 5 -1.62 -10.46 17.30
CA GLY A 5 -1.32 -9.99 15.92
C GLY A 5 -2.17 -8.84 15.36
N TYR A 6 -3.18 -8.31 16.08
CA TYR A 6 -3.97 -7.16 15.63
C TYR A 6 -3.81 -5.99 16.60
N THR A 7 -3.18 -4.89 16.15
CA THR A 7 -3.11 -3.62 16.91
C THR A 7 -4.12 -2.60 16.41
N SER A 8 -4.47 -2.65 15.12
CA SER A 8 -5.51 -1.83 14.50
C SER A 8 -6.54 -2.73 13.80
N PHE A 9 -7.84 -2.39 13.97
CA PHE A 9 -8.91 -3.03 13.22
C PHE A 9 -8.83 -2.57 11.76
N TRP A 10 -9.12 -3.47 10.81
CA TRP A 10 -9.15 -3.09 9.40
C TRP A 10 -10.24 -2.04 9.16
N ASN A 11 -9.86 -0.88 8.64
CA ASN A 11 -10.75 0.25 8.39
C ASN A 11 -10.53 0.84 6.98
N ASP A 12 -11.37 1.80 6.60
CA ASP A 12 -11.33 2.43 5.28
C ASP A 12 -10.05 3.25 5.05
N CYS A 13 -9.47 3.84 6.11
CA CYS A 13 -8.20 4.56 6.05
C CYS A 13 -7.03 3.63 5.71
N ILE A 14 -6.96 2.44 6.31
CA ILE A 14 -5.98 1.41 5.98
C ILE A 14 -6.21 0.89 4.56
N SER A 15 -7.48 0.69 4.18
CA SER A 15 -7.87 0.24 2.85
C SER A 15 -7.35 1.18 1.76
N SER A 16 -7.68 2.48 1.85
CA SER A 16 -7.24 3.53 0.91
C SER A 16 -5.73 3.78 0.97
N GLY A 17 -5.15 3.80 2.18
CA GLY A 17 -3.71 3.93 2.40
C GLY A 17 -2.89 2.85 1.70
N LEU A 18 -3.34 1.59 1.72
CA LEU A 18 -2.70 0.48 1.00
C LEU A 18 -2.73 0.68 -0.52
N ARG A 19 -3.80 1.25 -1.08
CA ARG A 19 -3.85 1.57 -2.53
C ARG A 19 -2.87 2.69 -2.86
N GLY A 20 -2.76 3.69 -1.98
CA GLY A 20 -1.70 4.70 -2.03
C GLY A 20 -0.30 4.07 -2.03
N CYS A 21 -0.04 3.10 -1.15
CA CYS A 21 1.22 2.35 -1.12
C CYS A 21 1.51 1.65 -2.46
N MET A 22 0.50 1.02 -3.08
CA MET A 22 0.67 0.34 -4.37
C MET A 22 1.07 1.31 -5.48
N LEU A 23 0.40 2.46 -5.59
CA LEU A 23 0.72 3.48 -6.59
C LEU A 23 2.12 4.06 -6.40
N ILE A 24 2.50 4.34 -5.15
CA ILE A 24 3.84 4.82 -4.81
C ILE A 24 4.90 3.75 -5.10
N GLU A 25 4.67 2.50 -4.72
CA GLU A 25 5.60 1.40 -4.98
C GLU A 25 5.81 1.19 -6.48
N LEU A 26 4.75 1.23 -7.28
CA LEU A 26 4.83 1.17 -8.74
C LEU A 26 5.60 2.35 -9.33
N ALA A 27 5.39 3.57 -8.81
CA ALA A 27 6.15 4.74 -9.24
C ALA A 27 7.65 4.64 -8.89
N LEU A 28 7.98 4.18 -7.67
CA LEU A 28 9.36 3.96 -7.24
C LEU A 28 10.07 2.86 -8.06
N ARG A 29 9.31 1.88 -8.58
CA ARG A 29 9.79 0.86 -9.52
C ARG A 29 9.85 1.35 -10.98
N GLY A 30 9.52 2.62 -11.24
CA GLY A 30 9.52 3.21 -12.57
C GLY A 30 8.43 2.68 -13.51
N ARG A 31 7.38 2.06 -12.95
CA ARG A 31 6.22 1.56 -13.72
C ARG A 31 5.22 2.67 -14.01
N LEU A 32 5.05 3.60 -13.06
CA LEU A 32 4.12 4.72 -13.18
C LEU A 32 4.84 6.06 -13.11
N GLN A 33 4.23 7.06 -13.71
CA GLN A 33 4.61 8.47 -13.57
C GLN A 33 3.37 9.36 -13.69
N LEU A 34 3.45 10.60 -13.22
CA LEU A 34 2.42 11.59 -13.50
C LEU A 34 2.61 12.21 -14.89
N GLU A 35 1.51 12.52 -15.58
CA GLU A 35 1.49 13.25 -16.85
C GLU A 35 2.38 14.49 -16.76
N ALA A 36 3.10 14.89 -17.82
CA ALA A 36 3.96 16.06 -17.73
C ALA A 36 3.16 17.33 -17.35
N CYS A 37 3.79 18.22 -16.57
CA CYS A 37 3.14 19.44 -16.05
C CYS A 37 2.63 20.36 -17.18
N GLY A 38 3.21 20.24 -18.38
CA GLY A 38 2.92 21.06 -19.55
C GLY A 38 3.24 22.54 -19.32
N MET A 39 2.92 23.39 -20.30
CA MET A 39 3.12 24.84 -20.19
C MET A 39 2.27 25.49 -19.10
N ARG A 40 1.08 24.94 -18.80
CA ARG A 40 0.09 25.55 -17.91
C ARG A 40 0.30 25.24 -16.41
N ARG A 41 1.41 24.59 -16.04
CA ARG A 41 1.76 24.17 -14.67
C ARG A 41 0.57 23.55 -13.90
N LYS A 42 0.06 22.42 -14.37
CA LYS A 42 -1.05 21.72 -13.71
C LYS A 42 -0.71 21.37 -12.24
N SER A 43 -1.69 21.50 -11.35
CA SER A 43 -1.59 21.05 -9.96
C SER A 43 -1.35 19.54 -9.88
N LEU A 44 -0.56 19.08 -8.92
CA LEU A 44 -0.21 17.66 -8.75
C LEU A 44 -1.44 16.74 -8.68
N LEU A 45 -2.50 17.14 -7.97
CA LEU A 45 -3.70 16.33 -7.78
C LEU A 45 -4.54 16.19 -9.07
N THR A 46 -4.41 17.14 -9.98
CA THR A 46 -5.12 17.12 -11.28
C THR A 46 -4.38 16.31 -12.34
N ARG A 47 -3.11 15.96 -12.07
CA ARG A 47 -2.28 15.23 -13.01
C ARG A 47 -2.72 13.76 -13.07
N LYS A 48 -2.86 13.26 -14.29
CA LYS A 48 -3.18 11.87 -14.57
C LYS A 48 -1.98 10.96 -14.33
N VAL A 49 -2.24 9.73 -13.90
CA VAL A 49 -1.25 8.65 -13.77
C VAL A 49 -1.07 7.99 -15.13
N ILE A 50 0.18 7.85 -15.56
CA ILE A 50 0.57 7.32 -16.85
C ILE A 50 1.43 6.07 -16.61
N CYS A 51 1.10 4.99 -17.32
CA CYS A 51 1.93 3.79 -17.37
C CYS A 51 3.20 4.08 -18.20
N LYS A 52 4.38 3.97 -17.55
CA LYS A 52 5.69 4.15 -18.18
C LYS A 52 6.28 2.82 -18.63
N SER A 53 6.04 1.74 -17.88
CA SER A 53 6.52 0.39 -18.19
C SER A 53 5.54 -0.62 -17.61
N ASP A 54 5.24 -1.64 -18.40
CA ASP A 54 4.36 -2.77 -18.06
C ASP A 54 5.13 -4.02 -17.64
N ALA A 55 6.45 -3.90 -17.42
CA ALA A 55 7.25 -5.02 -16.97
C ALA A 55 6.74 -5.52 -15.61
N PRO A 56 6.57 -6.84 -15.42
CA PRO A 56 6.06 -7.38 -14.16
C PRO A 56 6.93 -6.97 -12.98
N THR A 57 6.30 -6.82 -11.83
CA THR A 57 6.94 -6.46 -10.56
C THR A 57 7.24 -7.69 -9.71
N GLY A 58 6.60 -8.83 -10.01
CA GLY A 58 6.66 -10.05 -9.22
C GLY A 58 5.73 -10.04 -7.99
N ASP A 59 4.94 -8.98 -7.81
CA ASP A 59 3.89 -8.91 -6.80
C ASP A 59 2.53 -8.87 -7.48
N VAL A 60 1.68 -9.85 -7.15
CA VAL A 60 0.39 -10.05 -7.83
C VAL A 60 -0.53 -8.84 -7.69
N LEU A 61 -0.52 -8.14 -6.54
CA LEU A 61 -1.37 -6.97 -6.33
C LEU A 61 -0.89 -5.78 -7.16
N LEU A 62 0.43 -5.56 -7.20
CA LEU A 62 1.02 -4.49 -8.01
C LEU A 62 0.82 -4.73 -9.51
N ASP A 63 0.96 -5.99 -9.95
CA ASP A 63 0.80 -6.35 -11.36
C ASP A 63 -0.66 -6.26 -11.82
N GLU A 64 -1.62 -6.60 -10.97
CA GLU A 64 -3.05 -6.38 -11.22
C GLU A 64 -3.41 -4.89 -11.30
N ALA A 65 -2.93 -4.08 -10.37
CA ALA A 65 -3.12 -2.63 -10.42
C ALA A 65 -2.47 -2.00 -11.66
N LEU A 66 -1.26 -2.45 -12.02
CA LEU A 66 -0.55 -1.96 -13.22
C LEU A 66 -1.29 -2.33 -14.51
N LYS A 67 -1.87 -3.54 -14.58
CA LYS A 67 -2.69 -3.97 -15.71
C LYS A 67 -3.90 -3.05 -15.89
N HIS A 68 -4.63 -2.80 -14.81
CA HIS A 68 -5.76 -1.86 -14.82
C HIS A 68 -5.34 -0.48 -15.33
N ILE A 69 -4.25 0.08 -14.80
CA ILE A 69 -3.76 1.41 -15.18
C ILE A 69 -3.36 1.48 -16.66
N LYS A 70 -2.76 0.42 -17.18
CA LYS A 70 -2.37 0.31 -18.59
C LYS A 70 -3.57 0.28 -19.53
N GLU A 71 -4.62 -0.44 -19.17
CA GLU A 71 -5.78 -0.70 -20.04
C GLU A 71 -6.80 0.46 -20.03
N THR A 72 -6.75 1.36 -19.04
CA THR A 72 -7.68 2.47 -18.92
C THR A 72 -7.32 3.65 -19.83
N GLN A 73 -8.25 3.99 -20.73
CA GLN A 73 -8.24 5.21 -21.52
C GLN A 73 -9.60 5.92 -21.42
N PRO A 74 -9.67 7.24 -21.13
CA PRO A 74 -8.54 8.13 -20.83
C PRO A 74 -7.90 7.88 -19.46
N PRO A 75 -6.64 8.29 -19.24
CA PRO A 75 -5.95 8.09 -17.97
C PRO A 75 -6.63 8.81 -16.80
N GLU A 76 -6.47 8.25 -15.59
CA GLU A 76 -7.12 8.73 -14.38
C GLU A 76 -6.15 9.40 -13.39
N THR A 77 -6.69 10.26 -12.50
CA THR A 77 -5.89 10.92 -11.46
C THR A 77 -5.51 9.93 -10.35
N VAL A 78 -4.53 10.29 -9.51
CA VAL A 78 -4.15 9.48 -8.34
C VAL A 78 -5.35 9.22 -7.43
N GLN A 79 -6.16 10.25 -7.14
CA GLN A 79 -7.35 10.12 -6.31
C GLN A 79 -8.34 9.11 -6.89
N ASN A 80 -8.67 9.23 -8.17
CA ASN A 80 -9.63 8.32 -8.80
C ASN A 80 -9.07 6.89 -8.84
N TRP A 81 -7.76 6.69 -9.03
CA TRP A 81 -7.16 5.36 -8.93
C TRP A 81 -7.30 4.75 -7.54
N ILE A 82 -7.17 5.53 -6.47
CA ILE A 82 -7.41 5.04 -5.10
C ILE A 82 -8.86 4.60 -4.96
N GLU A 83 -9.82 5.44 -5.36
CA GLU A 83 -11.26 5.12 -5.30
C GLU A 83 -11.61 3.85 -6.11
N LEU A 84 -11.09 3.74 -7.34
CA LEU A 84 -11.29 2.58 -8.21
C LEU A 84 -10.73 1.28 -7.61
N LEU A 85 -9.48 1.30 -7.16
CA LEU A 85 -8.80 0.11 -6.61
C LEU A 85 -9.33 -0.28 -5.22
N SER A 86 -9.92 0.67 -4.47
CA SER A 86 -10.65 0.41 -3.23
C SER A 86 -12.07 -0.11 -3.48
N GLY A 87 -12.66 0.19 -4.64
CA GLY A 87 -14.06 -0.12 -4.96
C GLY A 87 -15.05 0.90 -4.40
N GLU A 88 -14.61 2.13 -4.19
CA GLU A 88 -15.42 3.26 -3.71
C GLU A 88 -16.14 4.01 -4.85
N THR A 89 -15.87 3.63 -6.10
CA THR A 89 -16.55 4.17 -7.28
C THR A 89 -18.01 3.74 -7.37
N TRP A 90 -18.87 4.69 -7.71
CA TRP A 90 -20.29 4.42 -8.02
C TRP A 90 -20.57 4.10 -9.50
N ASN A 91 -19.56 4.21 -10.37
CA ASN A 91 -19.74 3.90 -11.79
C ASN A 91 -19.77 2.37 -12.02
N PRO A 92 -20.91 1.79 -12.47
CA PRO A 92 -21.04 0.34 -12.65
C PRO A 92 -20.03 -0.25 -13.65
N LEU A 93 -19.69 0.51 -14.68
CA LEU A 93 -18.73 0.09 -15.71
C LEU A 93 -17.31 0.00 -15.17
N LYS A 94 -17.03 0.62 -14.02
CA LYS A 94 -15.70 0.66 -13.39
C LYS A 94 -15.62 -0.17 -12.10
N LEU A 95 -16.66 -0.94 -11.74
CA LEU A 95 -16.62 -1.79 -10.55
C LEU A 95 -15.58 -2.91 -10.65
N HIS A 96 -15.20 -3.31 -11.87
CA HIS A 96 -14.23 -4.37 -12.10
C HIS A 96 -12.78 -3.98 -11.76
N TYR A 97 -12.50 -2.70 -11.48
CA TYR A 97 -11.16 -2.23 -11.09
C TYR A 97 -10.81 -2.52 -9.63
N GLN A 98 -11.79 -2.89 -8.80
CA GLN A 98 -11.58 -3.11 -7.39
C GLN A 98 -10.63 -4.30 -7.15
N LEU A 99 -9.55 -4.05 -6.40
CA LEU A 99 -8.68 -5.12 -5.93
C LEU A 99 -9.37 -5.87 -4.78
N ARG A 100 -9.58 -7.16 -4.97
CA ARG A 100 -10.26 -8.03 -4.00
C ARG A 100 -9.29 -8.84 -3.15
N ASN A 101 -9.75 -9.20 -1.96
CA ASN A 101 -9.04 -10.05 -1.01
C ASN A 101 -7.61 -9.55 -0.69
N VAL A 102 -7.44 -8.22 -0.64
CA VAL A 102 -6.13 -7.59 -0.48
C VAL A 102 -5.49 -8.02 0.83
N ARG A 103 -6.26 -8.09 1.93
CA ARG A 103 -5.76 -8.49 3.25
C ARG A 103 -5.24 -9.92 3.24
N GLU A 104 -6.00 -10.84 2.67
CA GLU A 104 -5.65 -12.27 2.61
C GLU A 104 -4.44 -12.49 1.71
N ARG A 105 -4.37 -11.79 0.57
CA ARG A 105 -3.23 -11.84 -0.36
C ARG A 105 -1.96 -11.28 0.26
N LEU A 106 -2.06 -10.17 1.02
CA LEU A 106 -0.93 -9.62 1.77
C LEU A 106 -0.47 -10.58 2.87
N ALA A 107 -1.39 -11.18 3.62
CA ALA A 107 -1.06 -12.17 4.64
C ALA A 107 -0.32 -13.37 4.04
N LYS A 108 -0.82 -13.92 2.92
CA LYS A 108 -0.15 -15.00 2.19
C LYS A 108 1.26 -14.62 1.75
N ASN A 109 1.44 -13.44 1.15
CA ASN A 109 2.78 -12.96 0.75
C ASN A 109 3.72 -12.79 1.95
N LEU A 110 3.22 -12.39 3.12
CA LEU A 110 4.02 -12.29 4.34
C LEU A 110 4.36 -13.65 4.94
N VAL A 111 3.50 -14.66 4.79
CA VAL A 111 3.81 -16.06 5.15
C VAL A 111 4.90 -16.62 4.24
N GLU A 112 4.79 -16.44 2.92
CA GLU A 112 5.79 -16.89 1.95
C GLU A 112 7.17 -16.24 2.19
N LYS A 113 7.19 -15.01 2.70
CA LYS A 113 8.41 -14.29 3.10
C LYS A 113 8.92 -14.64 4.50
N GLY A 114 8.25 -15.55 5.22
CA GLY A 114 8.63 -15.98 6.57
C GLY A 114 8.46 -14.90 7.66
N VAL A 115 7.62 -13.89 7.41
CA VAL A 115 7.28 -12.85 8.40
C VAL A 115 6.15 -13.34 9.30
N LEU A 116 5.13 -13.94 8.71
CA LEU A 116 4.02 -14.58 9.40
C LEU A 116 4.13 -16.11 9.28
N THR A 117 3.41 -16.85 10.11
CA THR A 117 3.14 -18.28 9.90
C THR A 117 1.65 -18.51 9.66
N THR A 118 1.28 -19.75 9.37
CA THR A 118 -0.12 -20.18 9.30
C THR A 118 -0.39 -21.13 10.45
N GLU A 119 -1.31 -20.76 11.33
CA GLU A 119 -1.75 -21.57 12.45
C GLU A 119 -3.26 -21.85 12.36
N LYS A 120 -3.64 -23.10 12.59
CA LYS A 120 -5.04 -23.50 12.69
C LYS A 120 -5.46 -23.45 14.16
N GLN A 121 -6.35 -22.52 14.50
CA GLN A 121 -6.95 -22.43 15.83
C GLN A 121 -8.30 -23.15 15.81
N ASN A 122 -8.43 -24.17 16.65
CA ASN A 122 -9.68 -24.93 16.76
C ASN A 122 -10.59 -24.24 17.77
N PHE A 123 -11.77 -23.81 17.33
CA PHE A 123 -12.86 -23.34 18.20
C PHE A 123 -13.89 -24.46 18.36
N LEU A 124 -14.77 -24.32 19.36
CA LEU A 124 -15.77 -25.32 19.68
C LEU A 124 -16.66 -25.71 18.48
N LEU A 125 -16.92 -24.78 17.56
CA LEU A 125 -17.86 -24.96 16.45
C LEU A 125 -17.22 -24.84 15.06
N PHE A 126 -15.95 -24.42 14.96
CA PHE A 126 -15.27 -24.21 13.69
C PHE A 126 -13.77 -24.12 13.90
N ASP A 127 -13.01 -24.26 12.83
CA ASP A 127 -11.58 -23.97 12.85
C ASP A 127 -11.30 -22.66 12.12
N MET A 128 -10.43 -21.83 12.69
CA MET A 128 -10.01 -20.55 12.12
C MET A 128 -8.55 -20.62 11.73
N THR A 129 -8.25 -20.25 10.49
CA THR A 129 -6.86 -20.04 10.07
C THR A 129 -6.42 -18.66 10.55
N THR A 130 -5.29 -18.60 11.25
CA THR A 130 -4.70 -17.38 11.78
C THR A 130 -3.27 -17.21 11.29
N HIS A 131 -2.80 -15.96 11.26
CA HIS A 131 -1.48 -15.61 10.76
C HIS A 131 -0.64 -14.85 11.79
N PRO A 132 -0.17 -15.52 12.86
CA PRO A 132 0.63 -14.85 13.87
C PRO A 132 2.01 -14.47 13.34
N LEU A 133 2.58 -13.43 13.94
CA LEU A 133 3.92 -12.93 13.64
C LEU A 133 4.96 -13.90 14.20
N THR A 134 5.78 -14.49 13.34
CA THR A 134 6.92 -15.34 13.75
C THR A 134 8.19 -14.53 13.92
N ASN A 135 8.43 -13.56 13.03
CA ASN A 135 9.67 -12.80 13.02
C ASN A 135 9.53 -11.46 13.76
N ASN A 136 9.57 -11.50 15.09
CA ASN A 136 9.55 -10.30 15.93
C ASN A 136 10.72 -9.35 15.64
N ASN A 137 11.88 -9.86 15.22
CA ASN A 137 13.05 -9.04 14.92
C ASN A 137 12.79 -8.09 13.74
N ILE A 138 12.06 -8.53 12.72
CA ILE A 138 11.69 -7.67 11.58
C ILE A 138 10.80 -6.51 12.05
N LYS A 139 9.78 -6.80 12.87
CA LYS A 139 8.91 -5.77 13.42
C LYS A 139 9.69 -4.74 14.24
N GLN A 140 10.59 -5.20 15.13
CA GLN A 140 11.39 -4.29 15.95
C GLN A 140 12.34 -3.42 15.11
N ARG A 141 12.98 -3.98 14.07
CA ARG A 141 13.81 -3.19 13.15
C ARG A 141 12.99 -2.14 12.40
N LEU A 142 11.78 -2.48 11.97
CA LEU A 142 10.88 -1.54 11.30
C LEU A 142 10.48 -0.38 12.23
N ILE A 143 10.06 -0.69 13.45
CA ILE A 143 9.70 0.31 14.46
C ILE A 143 10.90 1.23 14.73
N LYS A 144 12.08 0.66 14.97
CA LYS A 144 13.30 1.44 15.19
C LYS A 144 13.61 2.37 14.01
N LYS A 145 13.50 1.87 12.77
CA LYS A 145 13.73 2.66 11.56
C LYS A 145 12.75 3.83 11.43
N VAL A 146 11.48 3.63 11.77
CA VAL A 146 10.46 4.70 11.76
C VAL A 146 10.71 5.71 12.87
N GLN A 147 11.05 5.26 14.08
CA GLN A 147 11.41 6.12 15.21
C GLN A 147 12.63 6.99 14.88
N GLU A 148 13.70 6.40 14.36
CA GLU A 148 14.89 7.15 13.93
C GLU A 148 14.57 8.19 12.85
N ALA A 149 13.68 7.86 11.91
CA ALA A 149 13.28 8.78 10.84
C ALA A 149 12.57 10.06 11.33
N VAL A 150 11.86 9.97 12.46
CA VAL A 150 11.05 11.06 13.02
C VAL A 150 11.74 11.75 14.20
N LEU A 151 12.54 11.03 14.99
CA LEU A 151 13.15 11.52 16.23
C LEU A 151 14.62 11.93 16.09
N ASP A 152 15.37 11.35 15.15
CA ASP A 152 16.74 11.81 14.90
C ASP A 152 16.72 13.25 14.37
N LYS A 153 17.84 13.97 14.48
CA LYS A 153 17.94 15.39 14.09
C LYS A 153 17.53 15.57 12.62
N TRP A 154 16.25 15.83 12.40
CA TRP A 154 15.69 16.02 11.07
C TRP A 154 16.41 17.22 10.47
N VAL A 155 17.18 16.96 9.43
CA VAL A 155 17.65 18.02 8.57
C VAL A 155 16.38 18.48 7.85
N ASN A 156 16.03 19.75 7.95
CA ASN A 156 14.86 20.39 7.30
C ASN A 156 14.91 20.34 5.75
N ASP A 157 15.35 19.23 5.16
CA ASP A 157 15.49 18.97 3.74
C ASP A 157 14.92 17.58 3.41
N PRO A 158 13.67 17.52 2.91
CA PRO A 158 13.02 16.27 2.49
C PRO A 158 13.77 15.51 1.40
N HIS A 159 14.61 16.18 0.59
CA HIS A 159 15.36 15.52 -0.47
C HIS A 159 16.48 14.61 0.05
N ARG A 160 16.85 14.77 1.32
CA ARG A 160 17.86 13.93 1.99
C ARG A 160 17.27 12.66 2.61
N MET A 161 15.95 12.57 2.73
CA MET A 161 15.28 11.39 3.25
C MET A 161 15.13 10.33 2.15
N ASP A 162 15.35 9.06 2.51
CA ASP A 162 15.03 7.96 1.61
C ASP A 162 13.54 8.00 1.22
N LYS A 163 13.27 7.96 -0.09
CA LYS A 163 11.91 8.13 -0.63
C LYS A 163 10.95 7.06 -0.12
N ARG A 164 11.42 5.82 0.10
CA ARG A 164 10.61 4.72 0.61
C ARG A 164 10.28 4.93 2.08
N LEU A 165 11.25 5.38 2.88
CA LEU A 165 11.04 5.73 4.28
C LEU A 165 10.06 6.90 4.44
N LEU A 166 10.21 7.96 3.65
CA LEU A 166 9.27 9.09 3.65
C LEU A 166 7.85 8.65 3.30
N ALA A 167 7.70 7.83 2.24
CA ALA A 167 6.41 7.27 1.86
C ALA A 167 5.80 6.40 2.97
N LEU A 168 6.61 5.56 3.63
CA LEU A 168 6.16 4.74 4.73
C LEU A 168 5.62 5.58 5.89
N VAL A 169 6.38 6.60 6.34
CA VAL A 169 5.96 7.48 7.44
C VAL A 169 4.67 8.22 7.09
N TYR A 170 4.61 8.82 5.89
CA TYR A 170 3.44 9.58 5.46
C TYR A 170 2.18 8.72 5.34
N LEU A 171 2.28 7.54 4.71
CA LEU A 171 1.14 6.66 4.53
C LEU A 171 0.72 5.99 5.85
N ALA A 172 1.67 5.64 6.72
CA ALA A 172 1.35 5.13 8.05
C ALA A 172 0.60 6.16 8.89
N HIS A 173 0.98 7.44 8.80
CA HIS A 173 0.25 8.54 9.44
C HIS A 173 -1.14 8.71 8.83
N ALA A 174 -1.25 8.81 7.50
CA ALA A 174 -2.52 8.99 6.80
C ALA A 174 -3.49 7.80 6.99
N SER A 175 -2.95 6.61 7.27
CA SER A 175 -3.74 5.39 7.51
C SER A 175 -4.08 5.18 9.00
N ASP A 176 -3.74 6.12 9.87
CA ASP A 176 -3.97 6.06 11.32
C ASP A 176 -3.34 4.84 12.00
N VAL A 177 -2.11 4.50 11.59
CA VAL A 177 -1.36 3.36 12.14
C VAL A 177 0.05 3.70 12.64
N LEU A 178 0.47 4.97 12.54
CA LEU A 178 1.79 5.41 12.96
C LEU A 178 1.97 5.42 14.48
N GLU A 179 0.90 5.67 15.24
CA GLU A 179 0.92 5.77 16.71
C GLU A 179 0.87 4.42 17.44
N ASN A 180 0.81 3.31 16.70
CA ASN A 180 0.67 1.94 17.23
C ASN A 180 1.95 1.33 17.83
#